data_AF-A0A118K5N3-F1
#
_entry.id   AF-A0A118K5N3-F1
#
_cell.length_a   1.000
_cell.length_b   1.000
_cell.length_c   1.000
_cell.angle_alpha   90.00
_cell.angle_beta   90.00
_cell.angle_gamma   90.00
#
_symmetry.space_group_name_H-M   'P 1'
#
loop_
_entity.id
_entity.type
_entity.pdbx_description
1 polymer ?
#
loop_
_entity_poly.entity_id
_entity_poly.type
_entity_poly.pdbx_seq_one_letter_code
_entity_poly.pdbx_strand_id
1 'polypeptide(L)'
;MLDSPHGALELVTDDDVAIWDSGPPTSRPHMDGDGPTGSPSLMSMRMDVTETWLAYAPVKNNTEDAAKVPKGNPYHSATSGEMAIYRANSMILRKVGVKVDDPITQVFDGQEVEVWSRIVWKPKWAVTFADVKSKVRGNNSVSQKSTLVIKGGNILIEDLSLDGALIVDSVDDGEVKVEGCVVNNGWRIEGIDKDDSTTAALPEEVRIRGFKINKMDQLQQFYSEPGKFCLKP
;
A
#
# COMPACT_ATOMS: atom_id res chain seq x y z
N MET A 1 93.39 -7.73 5.84
CA MET A 1 93.49 -7.80 4.37
C MET A 1 92.08 -7.97 3.86
N LEU A 2 91.36 -6.88 3.60
CA LEU A 2 91.27 -6.08 2.36
C LEU A 2 89.82 -6.28 1.86
N ASP A 3 88.90 -5.43 2.31
CA ASP A 3 88.36 -4.26 1.57
C ASP A 3 87.72 -4.61 0.23
N SER A 4 86.38 -4.47 0.18
CA SER A 4 85.58 -4.40 -1.05
C SER A 4 85.23 -2.93 -1.33
N PRO A 5 85.37 -2.44 -2.59
CA PRO A 5 85.13 -1.04 -2.90
C PRO A 5 83.69 -0.73 -3.30
N HIS A 6 83.39 0.57 -3.15
CA HIS A 6 82.19 1.33 -3.45
C HIS A 6 81.62 1.27 -4.88
N GLY A 7 80.32 1.60 -4.97
CA GLY A 7 79.65 2.27 -6.11
C GLY A 7 78.64 1.38 -6.83
N ALA A 8 77.38 1.76 -7.10
CA ALA A 8 76.77 3.09 -7.11
C ALA A 8 75.26 3.01 -6.81
N LEU A 9 74.72 4.11 -6.30
CA LEU A 9 73.29 4.43 -6.31
C LEU A 9 72.75 4.38 -7.75
N GLU A 10 71.65 3.68 -7.97
CA GLU A 10 70.63 4.12 -8.91
C GLU A 10 69.30 4.28 -8.17
N LEU A 11 68.84 5.54 -8.14
CA LEU A 11 67.48 5.92 -7.85
C LEU A 11 66.59 5.41 -8.99
N VAL A 12 65.78 4.38 -8.73
CA VAL A 12 64.59 4.11 -9.53
C VAL A 12 63.42 4.74 -8.80
N THR A 13 62.76 5.64 -9.49
CA THR A 13 61.72 6.56 -9.04
C THR A 13 60.45 5.85 -8.61
N ASP A 14 59.90 6.27 -7.47
CA ASP A 14 58.53 6.02 -7.03
C ASP A 14 57.54 6.42 -8.14
N ASP A 15 56.76 5.46 -8.65
CA ASP A 15 55.48 5.72 -9.32
C ASP A 15 54.65 4.42 -9.38
N ASP A 16 54.52 3.72 -8.24
CA ASP A 16 53.44 2.73 -8.05
C ASP A 16 52.33 3.38 -7.22
N VAL A 17 51.49 4.18 -7.90
CA VAL A 17 50.17 4.52 -7.35
C VAL A 17 49.35 3.23 -7.34
N ALA A 18 49.37 2.54 -6.21
CA ALA A 18 48.42 1.48 -5.91
C ALA A 18 47.02 2.09 -5.95
N ILE A 19 46.30 1.89 -7.06
CA ILE A 19 44.87 2.13 -7.13
C ILE A 19 44.22 1.06 -6.26
N TRP A 20 43.94 1.42 -5.00
CA TRP A 20 43.06 0.64 -4.14
C TRP A 20 41.66 0.69 -4.76
N ASP A 21 41.27 -0.37 -5.47
CA ASP A 21 39.86 -0.63 -5.79
C ASP A 21 39.13 -0.89 -4.48
N SER A 22 38.72 0.21 -3.85
CA SER A 22 37.93 0.23 -2.63
C SER A 22 36.47 0.01 -3.00
N GLY A 23 36.19 -1.19 -3.52
CA GLY A 23 34.83 -1.69 -3.58
C GLY A 23 34.17 -1.56 -2.19
N PRO A 24 32.84 -1.37 -2.12
CA PRO A 24 32.16 -1.20 -0.85
C PRO A 24 32.44 -2.39 0.08
N PRO A 25 32.71 -2.15 1.37
CA PRO A 25 33.02 -3.21 2.32
C PRO A 25 31.87 -4.22 2.39
N THR A 26 32.18 -5.51 2.19
CA THR A 26 31.18 -6.58 2.25
C THR A 26 31.00 -7.06 3.70
N SER A 27 29.78 -7.00 4.21
CA SER A 27 29.39 -7.67 5.47
C SER A 27 28.81 -9.06 5.18
N ARG A 28 28.89 -9.98 6.14
CA ARG A 28 28.18 -11.27 6.06
C ARG A 28 26.74 -11.06 6.55
N PRO A 29 25.71 -11.18 5.69
CA PRO A 29 24.33 -11.07 6.13
C PRO A 29 23.88 -12.35 6.85
N HIS A 30 22.92 -12.21 7.76
CA HIS A 30 22.15 -13.31 8.33
C HIS A 30 20.67 -13.02 8.08
N MET A 31 19.88 -14.05 7.74
CA MET A 31 18.43 -13.90 7.55
C MET A 31 17.71 -14.52 8.73
N ASP A 32 16.78 -13.77 9.34
CA ASP A 32 15.93 -14.28 10.43
C ASP A 32 15.12 -15.51 10.01
N GLY A 33 14.86 -15.66 8.70
CA GLY A 33 14.20 -16.82 8.10
C GLY A 33 15.05 -18.10 7.99
N ASP A 34 16.35 -18.08 8.33
CA ASP A 34 17.25 -19.24 8.25
C ASP A 34 17.14 -20.20 9.45
N GLY A 35 16.54 -19.75 10.56
CA GLY A 35 16.30 -20.54 11.79
C GLY A 35 15.66 -21.94 11.62
N PRO A 36 14.75 -22.18 10.64
CA PRO A 36 14.20 -23.50 10.32
C PRO A 36 15.24 -24.58 10.08
N THR A 37 16.39 -24.22 9.50
CA THR A 37 17.46 -25.17 9.14
C THR A 37 18.23 -25.69 10.36
N GLY A 38 18.13 -25.00 11.51
CA GLY A 38 18.77 -25.37 12.78
C GLY A 38 17.81 -25.97 13.82
N SER A 39 16.55 -26.24 13.46
CA SER A 39 15.54 -26.72 14.41
C SER A 39 15.74 -28.21 14.76
N PRO A 40 15.71 -28.61 16.05
CA PRO A 40 15.84 -30.02 16.44
C PRO A 40 14.65 -30.84 15.92
N SER A 41 14.90 -32.13 15.63
CA SER A 41 13.96 -33.11 15.06
C SER A 41 12.60 -33.29 15.77
N LEU A 42 12.42 -32.66 16.95
CA LEU A 42 11.20 -32.69 17.74
C LEU A 42 10.19 -31.58 17.39
N MET A 43 10.55 -30.63 16.53
CA MET A 43 9.71 -29.46 16.22
C MET A 43 9.03 -29.62 14.85
N SER A 44 7.69 -29.60 14.84
CA SER A 44 6.91 -29.63 13.60
C SER A 44 6.82 -28.23 13.02
N MET A 45 7.45 -28.01 11.86
CA MET A 45 7.32 -26.79 11.08
C MET A 45 6.29 -26.97 9.95
N ARG A 46 5.43 -25.98 9.74
CA ARG A 46 4.44 -25.98 8.67
C ARG A 46 4.47 -24.65 7.93
N MET A 47 4.26 -24.72 6.61
CA MET A 47 4.02 -23.58 5.75
C MET A 47 2.55 -23.58 5.35
N ASP A 48 1.87 -22.45 5.54
CA ASP A 48 0.49 -22.27 5.12
C ASP A 48 0.46 -21.36 3.88
N VAL A 49 -0.21 -21.85 2.84
CA VAL A 49 -0.40 -21.08 1.60
C VAL A 49 -1.65 -20.24 1.75
N THR A 50 -1.51 -18.94 1.50
CA THR A 50 -2.61 -17.98 1.56
C THR A 50 -2.74 -17.24 0.24
N GLU A 51 -3.93 -16.69 0.00
CA GLU A 51 -4.20 -15.86 -1.16
C GLU A 51 -3.35 -14.59 -1.14
N THR A 52 -2.64 -14.30 -2.24
CA THR A 52 -1.72 -13.15 -2.32
C THR A 52 -2.40 -11.82 -2.02
N TRP A 53 -3.63 -11.63 -2.53
CA TRP A 53 -4.38 -10.38 -2.33
C TRP A 53 -4.72 -10.10 -0.87
N LEU A 54 -4.73 -11.13 -0.02
CA LEU A 54 -5.05 -11.01 1.40
C LEU A 54 -3.80 -10.82 2.27
N ALA A 55 -2.67 -11.41 1.87
CA ALA A 55 -1.53 -11.61 2.77
C ALA A 55 -0.21 -10.99 2.31
N TYR A 56 -0.09 -10.54 1.05
CA TYR A 56 1.21 -10.11 0.52
C TYR A 56 1.12 -8.92 -0.44
N ALA A 57 1.51 -7.74 0.07
CA ALA A 57 1.57 -6.49 -0.70
C ALA A 57 2.75 -5.61 -0.25
N PRO A 58 4.01 -6.07 -0.38
CA PRO A 58 5.16 -5.26 0.02
C PRO A 58 5.36 -4.07 -0.92
N VAL A 59 5.87 -2.98 -0.36
CA VAL A 59 6.33 -1.78 -1.08
C VAL A 59 7.84 -1.73 -0.93
N LYS A 60 8.56 -2.23 -1.94
CA LYS A 60 10.03 -2.40 -1.91
C LYS A 60 10.72 -1.88 -3.16
N ASN A 61 10.01 -1.76 -4.28
CA ASN A 61 10.55 -1.26 -5.53
C ASN A 61 10.23 0.24 -5.66
N ASN A 62 11.21 1.01 -6.14
CA ASN A 62 10.96 2.35 -6.65
C ASN A 62 10.11 2.26 -7.93
N THR A 63 9.65 3.41 -8.40
CA THR A 63 8.73 3.49 -9.53
C THR A 63 9.39 3.07 -10.85
N GLU A 64 10.66 3.42 -11.07
CA GLU A 64 11.41 3.10 -12.29
C GLU A 64 11.64 1.59 -12.45
N ASP A 65 11.98 0.90 -11.38
CA ASP A 65 12.24 -0.53 -11.39
C ASP A 65 10.93 -1.32 -11.43
N ALA A 66 9.88 -0.82 -10.77
CA ALA A 66 8.55 -1.37 -10.90
C ALA A 66 8.04 -1.33 -12.36
N ALA A 67 8.27 -0.23 -13.09
CA ALA A 67 7.88 -0.12 -14.50
C ALA A 67 8.54 -1.16 -15.42
N LYS A 68 9.70 -1.72 -15.02
CA LYS A 68 10.43 -2.74 -15.78
C LYS A 68 9.99 -4.17 -15.45
N VAL A 69 9.14 -4.36 -14.44
CA VAL A 69 8.65 -5.68 -14.04
C VAL A 69 7.81 -6.28 -15.18
N PRO A 70 8.12 -7.50 -15.65
CA PRO A 70 7.35 -8.15 -16.72
C PRO A 70 5.87 -8.27 -16.37
N LYS A 71 5.00 -8.13 -17.39
CA LYS A 71 3.54 -8.28 -17.22
C LYS A 71 3.20 -9.63 -16.60
N GLY A 72 2.35 -9.62 -15.57
CA GLY A 72 1.95 -10.80 -14.80
C GLY A 72 2.74 -10.97 -13.50
N ASN A 73 3.88 -10.30 -13.34
CA ASN A 73 4.60 -10.26 -12.07
C ASN A 73 4.14 -9.09 -11.19
N PRO A 74 4.15 -9.24 -9.86
CA PRO A 74 3.77 -8.16 -8.95
C PRO A 74 4.82 -7.05 -8.92
N TYR A 75 4.37 -5.80 -9.05
CA TYR A 75 5.23 -4.62 -9.10
C TYR A 75 5.93 -4.30 -7.77
N HIS A 76 5.27 -4.55 -6.64
CA HIS A 76 5.77 -4.26 -5.29
C HIS A 76 6.25 -2.81 -5.09
N SER A 77 5.57 -1.87 -5.74
CA SER A 77 5.72 -0.42 -5.62
C SER A 77 4.66 0.19 -4.69
N ALA A 78 4.80 1.48 -4.35
CA ALA A 78 3.81 2.21 -3.58
C ALA A 78 2.44 2.22 -4.28
N THR A 79 2.41 2.36 -5.61
CA THR A 79 1.20 2.27 -6.44
C THR A 79 0.50 0.92 -6.21
N SER A 80 1.22 -0.18 -6.38
CA SER A 80 0.64 -1.52 -6.26
C SER A 80 0.24 -1.88 -4.82
N GLY A 81 0.99 -1.39 -3.83
CA GLY A 81 0.66 -1.56 -2.42
C GLY A 81 -0.64 -0.87 -2.05
N GLU A 82 -0.85 0.38 -2.49
CA GLU A 82 -2.11 1.09 -2.23
C GLU A 82 -3.30 0.41 -2.94
N MET A 83 -3.14 -0.04 -4.19
CA MET A 83 -4.19 -0.77 -4.90
C MET A 83 -4.54 -2.11 -4.23
N ALA A 84 -3.55 -2.79 -3.64
CA ALA A 84 -3.79 -4.04 -2.91
C ALA A 84 -4.69 -3.83 -1.69
N ILE A 85 -4.56 -2.70 -0.99
CA ILE A 85 -5.46 -2.37 0.14
C ILE A 85 -6.89 -2.15 -0.35
N TYR A 86 -7.09 -1.35 -1.41
CA TYR A 86 -8.41 -1.12 -1.99
C TYR A 86 -9.05 -2.42 -2.49
N ARG A 87 -8.25 -3.29 -3.14
CA ARG A 87 -8.66 -4.62 -3.56
C ARG A 87 -9.09 -5.48 -2.38
N ALA A 88 -8.25 -5.59 -1.34
CA ALA A 88 -8.53 -6.44 -0.18
C ALA A 88 -9.84 -6.02 0.51
N ASN A 89 -10.02 -4.73 0.76
CA ASN A 89 -11.22 -4.21 1.41
C ASN A 89 -12.47 -4.41 0.55
N SER A 90 -12.37 -4.17 -0.77
CA SER A 90 -13.46 -4.42 -1.72
C SER A 90 -13.84 -5.90 -1.79
N MET A 91 -12.85 -6.79 -1.81
CA MET A 91 -13.07 -8.24 -1.83
C MET A 91 -13.68 -8.75 -0.52
N ILE A 92 -13.27 -8.22 0.63
CA ILE A 92 -13.88 -8.54 1.93
C ILE A 92 -15.36 -8.13 1.93
N LEU A 93 -15.68 -6.93 1.44
CA LEU A 93 -17.07 -6.47 1.34
C LEU A 93 -17.90 -7.31 0.36
N ARG A 94 -17.34 -7.69 -0.80
CA ARG A 94 -17.99 -8.65 -1.71
C ARG A 94 -18.29 -9.97 -1.02
N LYS A 95 -17.35 -10.50 -0.23
CA LYS A 95 -17.54 -11.77 0.52
C LYS A 95 -18.63 -11.71 1.58
N VAL A 96 -18.97 -10.54 2.13
CA VAL A 96 -20.12 -10.38 3.06
C VAL A 96 -21.42 -10.02 2.35
N GLY A 97 -21.43 -9.94 1.00
CA GLY A 97 -22.63 -9.74 0.19
C GLY A 97 -22.83 -8.32 -0.36
N VAL A 98 -21.86 -7.41 -0.22
CA VAL A 98 -21.93 -6.07 -0.84
C VAL A 98 -21.66 -6.17 -2.33
N LYS A 99 -22.47 -5.48 -3.14
CA LYS A 99 -22.23 -5.32 -4.58
C LYS A 99 -21.20 -4.21 -4.82
N VAL A 100 -19.93 -4.57 -4.87
CA VAL A 100 -18.85 -3.64 -5.26
C VAL A 100 -18.57 -3.85 -6.74
N ASP A 101 -18.59 -2.80 -7.56
CA ASP A 101 -18.29 -2.88 -9.00
C ASP A 101 -16.88 -3.42 -9.27
N ASP A 102 -16.66 -3.93 -10.48
CA ASP A 102 -15.36 -4.45 -10.92
C ASP A 102 -14.30 -3.35 -11.05
N PRO A 103 -13.02 -3.67 -10.81
CA PRO A 103 -11.95 -2.70 -10.97
C PRO A 103 -11.80 -2.31 -12.45
N ILE A 104 -11.18 -1.14 -12.67
CA ILE A 104 -10.71 -0.74 -14.00
C ILE A 104 -9.19 -0.82 -14.06
N THR A 105 -8.67 -1.17 -15.22
CA THR A 105 -7.22 -1.13 -15.47
C THR A 105 -6.79 0.31 -15.75
N GLN A 106 -5.75 0.77 -15.06
CA GLN A 106 -5.08 2.04 -15.34
C GLN A 106 -3.57 1.87 -15.30
N VAL A 107 -2.87 2.77 -15.99
CA VAL A 107 -1.40 2.79 -16.02
C VAL A 107 -0.91 4.00 -15.24
N PHE A 108 -0.07 3.78 -14.24
CA PHE A 108 0.63 4.82 -13.50
C PHE A 108 2.13 4.58 -13.63
N ASP A 109 2.86 5.55 -14.20
CA ASP A 109 4.31 5.45 -14.38
C ASP A 109 4.77 4.13 -15.04
N GLY A 110 4.05 3.68 -16.07
CA GLY A 110 4.33 2.43 -16.78
C GLY A 110 3.86 1.15 -16.07
N GLN A 111 3.22 1.26 -14.90
CA GLN A 111 2.67 0.11 -14.16
C GLN A 111 1.17 -0.04 -14.44
N GLU A 112 0.78 -1.15 -15.05
CA GLU A 112 -0.63 -1.49 -15.33
C GLU A 112 -1.28 -2.14 -14.10
N VAL A 113 -2.16 -1.41 -13.40
CA VAL A 113 -2.77 -1.85 -12.14
C VAL A 113 -4.30 -1.86 -12.20
N GLU A 114 -4.90 -2.72 -11.38
CA GLU A 114 -6.35 -2.72 -11.13
C GLU A 114 -6.72 -1.65 -10.09
N VAL A 115 -7.54 -0.70 -10.51
CA VAL A 115 -8.06 0.37 -9.65
C VAL A 115 -9.46 -0.01 -9.16
N TRP A 116 -9.50 -0.48 -7.92
CA TRP A 116 -10.71 -0.82 -7.19
C TRP A 116 -11.39 0.41 -6.58
N SER A 117 -12.62 0.23 -6.07
CA SER A 117 -13.27 1.25 -5.24
C SER A 117 -12.40 1.59 -4.03
N ARG A 118 -12.27 2.88 -3.69
CA ARG A 118 -11.37 3.36 -2.62
C ARG A 118 -12.04 3.19 -1.26
N ILE A 119 -12.07 1.94 -0.81
CA ILE A 119 -12.70 1.55 0.45
C ILE A 119 -11.62 1.36 1.50
N VAL A 120 -11.70 2.12 2.59
CA VAL A 120 -10.78 2.04 3.71
C VAL A 120 -11.50 2.23 5.04
N TRP A 121 -11.02 1.54 6.06
CA TRP A 121 -11.52 1.70 7.42
C TRP A 121 -10.40 1.66 8.45
N LYS A 122 -10.62 2.29 9.60
CA LYS A 122 -9.71 2.15 10.75
C LYS A 122 -9.87 0.75 11.37
N PRO A 123 -8.80 0.16 11.94
CA PRO A 123 -8.88 -1.13 12.64
C PRO A 123 -9.93 -1.18 13.75
N LYS A 124 -10.24 -0.04 14.40
CA LYS A 124 -11.31 0.03 15.41
C LYS A 124 -12.71 -0.28 14.87
N TRP A 125 -12.91 -0.19 13.55
CA TRP A 125 -14.14 -0.63 12.91
C TRP A 125 -14.14 -2.14 12.66
N ALA A 126 -13.07 -2.70 12.11
CA ALA A 126 -12.97 -4.14 11.89
C ALA A 126 -11.52 -4.59 11.75
N VAL A 127 -11.18 -5.70 12.42
CA VAL A 127 -9.89 -6.39 12.27
C VAL A 127 -10.09 -7.77 11.64
N THR A 128 -11.27 -8.36 11.83
CA THR A 128 -11.61 -9.69 11.33
C THR A 128 -12.76 -9.65 10.33
N PHE A 129 -12.88 -10.70 9.52
CA PHE A 129 -14.04 -10.90 8.64
C PHE A 129 -15.37 -10.96 9.43
N ALA A 130 -15.35 -11.52 10.65
CA ALA A 130 -16.53 -11.58 11.52
C ALA A 130 -16.99 -10.18 11.95
N ASP A 131 -16.05 -9.27 12.24
CA ASP A 131 -16.37 -7.87 12.57
C ASP A 131 -17.11 -7.20 11.41
N VAL A 132 -16.57 -7.31 10.19
CA VAL A 132 -17.19 -6.76 8.97
C VAL A 132 -18.58 -7.35 8.78
N LYS A 133 -18.71 -8.68 8.85
CA LYS A 133 -19.99 -9.38 8.66
C LYS A 133 -21.05 -8.96 9.67
N SER A 134 -20.65 -8.64 10.91
CA SER A 134 -21.59 -8.20 11.94
C SER A 134 -22.12 -6.77 11.72
N LYS A 135 -21.35 -5.93 11.00
CA LYS A 135 -21.60 -4.50 10.80
C LYS A 135 -22.20 -4.15 9.43
N VAL A 136 -22.27 -5.11 8.52
CA VAL A 136 -22.83 -4.93 7.16
C VAL A 136 -24.10 -5.74 7.02
N ARG A 137 -25.21 -5.10 6.65
CA ARG A 137 -26.55 -5.70 6.53
C ARG A 137 -27.30 -5.20 5.30
N GLY A 138 -28.34 -5.93 4.89
CA GLY A 138 -29.19 -5.50 3.77
C GLY A 138 -28.47 -5.47 2.42
N ASN A 139 -29.02 -4.68 1.49
CA ASN A 139 -28.58 -4.60 0.10
C ASN A 139 -27.68 -3.40 -0.12
N ASN A 140 -26.37 -3.60 0.04
CA ASN A 140 -25.38 -2.55 -0.16
C ASN A 140 -24.76 -2.61 -1.56
N SER A 141 -24.48 -1.45 -2.14
CA SER A 141 -23.73 -1.31 -3.39
C SER A 141 -22.75 -0.15 -3.35
N VAL A 142 -21.60 -0.33 -3.99
CA VAL A 142 -20.52 0.66 -4.09
C VAL A 142 -20.02 0.70 -5.52
N SER A 143 -20.17 1.84 -6.17
CA SER A 143 -19.76 1.99 -7.58
C SER A 143 -18.25 1.99 -7.75
N GLN A 144 -17.78 1.74 -8.98
CA GLN A 144 -16.36 1.65 -9.28
C GLN A 144 -15.60 2.93 -8.93
N LYS A 145 -16.20 4.13 -9.11
CA LYS A 145 -15.57 5.43 -8.81
C LYS A 145 -15.70 5.87 -7.35
N SER A 146 -16.38 5.08 -6.51
CA SER A 146 -16.70 5.48 -5.15
C SER A 146 -15.56 5.42 -4.14
N THR A 147 -15.64 6.26 -3.13
CA THR A 147 -14.74 6.30 -1.98
C THR A 147 -15.56 6.11 -0.70
N LEU A 148 -15.22 5.12 0.11
CA LEU A 148 -15.83 4.88 1.41
C LEU A 148 -14.76 4.90 2.49
N VAL A 149 -14.85 5.84 3.43
CA VAL A 149 -13.91 5.99 4.54
C VAL A 149 -14.66 5.84 5.87
N ILE A 150 -14.34 4.78 6.61
CA ILE A 150 -14.98 4.48 7.90
C ILE A 150 -13.95 4.72 9.02
N LYS A 151 -14.22 5.70 9.86
CA LYS A 151 -13.29 6.08 10.93
C LYS A 151 -13.79 5.67 12.32
N GLY A 152 -15.09 5.66 12.58
CA GLY A 152 -15.70 5.26 13.85
C GLY A 152 -15.74 3.74 14.08
N GLY A 153 -15.82 3.31 15.35
CA GLY A 153 -15.84 1.88 15.70
C GLY A 153 -17.21 1.21 15.54
N ASN A 154 -18.27 1.92 15.93
CA ASN A 154 -19.65 1.42 15.96
C ASN A 154 -20.49 1.96 14.79
N ILE A 155 -19.98 1.80 13.57
CA ILE A 155 -20.67 2.19 12.34
C ILE A 155 -21.31 0.95 11.70
N LEU A 156 -22.63 0.97 11.52
CA LEU A 156 -23.40 -0.06 10.84
C LEU A 156 -23.75 0.42 9.42
N ILE A 157 -23.51 -0.41 8.42
CA ILE A 157 -23.87 -0.14 7.02
C ILE A 157 -25.05 -1.01 6.65
N GLU A 158 -26.16 -0.38 6.28
CA GLU A 158 -27.41 -1.07 5.96
C GLU A 158 -28.10 -0.41 4.77
N ASP A 159 -28.38 -1.17 3.71
CA ASP A 159 -29.08 -0.68 2.52
C ASP A 159 -28.45 0.61 1.92
N LEU A 160 -27.12 0.69 1.90
CA LEU A 160 -26.36 1.80 1.34
C LEU A 160 -26.10 1.62 -0.16
N SER A 161 -26.49 2.60 -0.97
CA SER A 161 -26.07 2.74 -2.36
C SER A 161 -25.11 3.92 -2.49
N LEU A 162 -23.83 3.64 -2.76
CA LEU A 162 -22.79 4.65 -2.86
C LEU A 162 -22.31 4.81 -4.32
N ASP A 163 -22.52 6.01 -4.87
CA ASP A 163 -21.96 6.48 -6.14
C ASP A 163 -21.26 7.85 -5.98
N GLY A 164 -20.12 7.86 -5.30
CA GLY A 164 -19.40 9.08 -4.94
C GLY A 164 -18.47 8.86 -3.75
N ALA A 165 -18.20 9.89 -2.97
CA ALA A 165 -17.40 9.80 -1.75
C ALA A 165 -18.26 9.97 -0.48
N LEU A 166 -18.09 9.04 0.45
CA LEU A 166 -18.70 9.03 1.78
C LEU A 166 -17.64 8.82 2.85
N ILE A 167 -17.62 9.70 3.85
CA ILE A 167 -16.75 9.62 5.02
C ILE A 167 -17.62 9.65 6.27
N VAL A 168 -17.53 8.60 7.08
CA VAL A 168 -18.28 8.51 8.34
C VAL A 168 -17.31 8.34 9.49
N ASP A 169 -17.40 9.26 10.46
CA ASP A 169 -16.58 9.27 11.65
C ASP A 169 -17.44 9.47 12.90
N SER A 170 -17.03 8.86 13.99
CA SER A 170 -17.73 8.92 15.26
C SER A 170 -16.77 8.66 16.42
N VAL A 171 -17.05 9.31 17.55
CA VAL A 171 -16.44 8.99 18.83
C VAL A 171 -16.74 7.55 19.24
N ASP A 172 -15.97 7.00 20.18
CA ASP A 172 -16.03 5.56 20.49
C ASP A 172 -17.39 5.14 21.07
N ASP A 173 -18.06 6.03 21.80
CA ASP A 173 -19.41 5.82 22.37
C ASP A 173 -20.56 6.22 21.41
N GLY A 174 -20.25 6.54 20.16
CA GLY A 174 -21.24 6.86 19.13
C GLY A 174 -21.55 5.64 18.25
N GLU A 175 -22.82 5.24 18.20
CA GLU A 175 -23.35 4.21 17.29
C GLU A 175 -24.00 4.91 16.09
N VAL A 176 -23.54 4.64 14.87
CA VAL A 176 -24.03 5.29 13.66
C VAL A 176 -24.54 4.24 12.69
N LYS A 177 -25.83 4.29 12.36
CA LYS A 177 -26.41 3.55 11.24
C LYS A 177 -26.34 4.39 9.97
N VAL A 178 -25.74 3.85 8.91
CA VAL A 178 -25.59 4.49 7.60
C VAL A 178 -26.45 3.75 6.60
N GLU A 179 -27.43 4.44 6.04
CA GLU A 179 -28.39 3.89 5.07
C GLU A 179 -28.75 4.92 3.99
N GLY A 180 -29.34 4.48 2.87
CA GLY A 180 -29.82 5.37 1.81
C GLY A 180 -28.87 5.48 0.61
N CYS A 181 -28.94 6.59 -0.12
CA CYS A 181 -28.24 6.76 -1.39
C CYS A 181 -27.33 7.99 -1.38
N VAL A 182 -26.04 7.80 -1.64
CA VAL A 182 -25.08 8.91 -1.77
C VAL A 182 -24.64 8.99 -3.22
N VAL A 183 -24.97 10.10 -3.88
CA VAL A 183 -24.51 10.40 -5.25
C VAL A 183 -23.81 11.76 -5.25
N ASN A 184 -22.53 11.78 -5.58
CA ASN A 184 -21.76 13.02 -5.68
C ASN A 184 -20.56 12.86 -6.65
N ASN A 185 -19.80 13.94 -6.88
CA ASN A 185 -18.66 13.90 -7.82
C ASN A 185 -17.47 13.07 -7.31
N GLY A 186 -17.47 12.70 -6.03
CA GLY A 186 -16.50 11.81 -5.43
C GLY A 186 -15.06 12.29 -5.52
N TRP A 187 -14.13 11.34 -5.46
CA TRP A 187 -12.71 11.59 -5.59
C TRP A 187 -12.18 11.02 -6.91
N ARG A 188 -11.25 11.72 -7.54
CA ARG A 188 -10.57 11.27 -8.77
C ARG A 188 -9.13 10.91 -8.49
N ILE A 189 -8.66 9.84 -9.13
CA ILE A 189 -7.24 9.51 -9.18
C ILE A 189 -6.70 10.12 -10.47
N GLU A 190 -5.69 10.96 -10.33
CA GLU A 190 -5.00 11.61 -11.45
C GLU A 190 -3.55 11.16 -11.42
N GLY A 191 -3.11 10.50 -12.50
CA GLY A 191 -1.70 10.18 -12.71
C GLY A 191 -0.85 11.43 -12.71
N ILE A 192 0.40 11.29 -12.28
CA ILE A 192 1.37 12.37 -12.28
C ILE A 192 2.35 12.12 -13.41
N ASP A 193 2.68 13.17 -14.16
CA ASP A 193 3.72 13.09 -15.18
C ASP A 193 5.08 13.38 -14.54
N LYS A 194 6.00 12.41 -14.58
CA LYS A 194 7.34 12.57 -14.01
C LYS A 194 8.17 13.64 -14.71
N ASP A 195 7.90 13.89 -15.98
CA ASP A 195 8.63 14.86 -16.78
C ASP A 195 8.08 16.29 -16.60
N ASP A 196 6.94 16.44 -15.92
CA ASP A 196 6.41 17.75 -15.57
C ASP A 196 7.24 18.40 -14.44
N SER A 197 7.71 19.61 -14.72
CA SER A 197 8.35 20.50 -13.74
C SER A 197 7.57 20.68 -12.43
N THR A 198 6.23 20.55 -12.46
CA THR A 198 5.40 20.68 -11.25
C THR A 198 5.48 19.46 -10.33
N THR A 199 5.88 18.30 -10.86
CA THR A 199 6.00 17.05 -10.10
C THR A 199 7.11 17.09 -9.07
N ALA A 200 8.21 17.80 -9.36
CA ALA A 200 9.31 17.98 -8.42
C ALA A 200 8.86 18.69 -7.12
N ALA A 201 7.85 19.55 -7.20
CA ALA A 201 7.29 20.27 -6.07
C ALA A 201 6.29 19.44 -5.24
N LEU A 202 5.86 18.26 -5.72
CA LEU A 202 4.96 17.40 -4.98
C LEU A 202 5.69 16.69 -3.82
N PRO A 203 4.99 16.42 -2.70
CA PRO A 203 5.52 15.61 -1.62
C PRO A 203 6.02 14.24 -2.11
N GLU A 204 7.06 13.71 -1.48
CA GLU A 204 7.71 12.47 -1.91
C GLU A 204 6.73 11.30 -1.97
N GLU A 205 5.83 11.17 -0.99
CA GLU A 205 4.81 10.13 -0.93
C GLU A 205 3.84 10.17 -2.13
N VAL A 206 3.64 11.33 -2.72
CA VAL A 206 2.82 11.52 -3.92
C VAL A 206 3.61 11.13 -5.17
N ARG A 207 4.90 11.50 -5.23
CA ARG A 207 5.79 11.16 -6.35
C ARG A 207 6.04 9.65 -6.46
N ILE A 208 6.38 8.98 -5.36
CA ILE A 208 6.67 7.54 -5.37
C ILE A 208 5.43 6.69 -5.66
N ARG A 209 4.23 7.23 -5.39
CA ARG A 209 2.96 6.55 -5.68
C ARG A 209 2.50 6.71 -7.13
N GLY A 210 2.95 7.75 -7.83
CA GLY A 210 2.65 7.97 -9.25
C GLY A 210 1.25 8.54 -9.55
N PHE A 211 0.49 8.91 -8.52
CA PHE A 211 -0.80 9.59 -8.68
C PHE A 211 -1.17 10.44 -7.47
N LYS A 212 -2.03 11.43 -7.71
CA LYS A 212 -2.69 12.25 -6.70
C LYS A 212 -4.18 11.95 -6.65
N ILE A 213 -4.76 12.16 -5.47
CA ILE A 213 -6.21 12.05 -5.25
C ILE A 213 -6.79 13.45 -5.21
N ASN A 214 -7.63 13.78 -6.20
CA ASN A 214 -8.36 15.03 -6.28
C ASN A 214 -9.75 14.87 -5.66
N LYS A 215 -10.02 15.59 -4.57
CA LYS A 215 -11.26 15.49 -3.80
C LYS A 215 -12.29 16.47 -4.34
N MET A 216 -13.00 16.08 -5.39
CA MET A 216 -13.96 16.96 -6.07
C MET A 216 -15.19 17.24 -5.20
N ASP A 217 -15.72 16.21 -4.55
CA ASP A 217 -16.90 16.29 -3.69
C ASP A 217 -16.91 15.11 -2.71
N GLN A 218 -17.59 15.27 -1.57
CA GLN A 218 -17.77 14.24 -0.56
C GLN A 218 -18.92 14.56 0.39
N LEU A 219 -19.68 13.54 0.77
CA LEU A 219 -20.49 13.60 1.97
C LEU A 219 -19.61 13.18 3.16
N GLN A 220 -19.42 14.07 4.13
CA GLN A 220 -18.69 13.78 5.35
C GLN A 220 -19.56 14.07 6.56
N GLN A 221 -19.72 13.08 7.43
CA GLN A 221 -20.39 13.26 8.70
C GLN A 221 -19.49 12.83 9.85
N PHE A 222 -19.39 13.72 10.85
CA PHE A 222 -18.72 13.46 12.11
C PHE A 222 -19.73 13.57 13.25
N TYR A 223 -19.74 12.57 14.14
CA TYR A 223 -20.56 12.54 15.34
C TYR A 223 -19.65 12.68 16.57
N SER A 224 -19.65 13.86 17.18
CA SER A 224 -18.79 14.22 18.31
C SER A 224 -19.34 13.78 19.66
N GLU A 225 -20.65 13.58 19.76
CA GLU A 225 -21.33 13.23 21.01
C GLU A 225 -21.60 11.73 21.09
N PRO A 226 -21.60 11.14 22.31
CA PRO A 226 -22.12 9.79 22.52
C PRO A 226 -23.59 9.68 22.11
N GLY A 227 -24.01 8.49 21.70
CA GLY A 227 -25.41 8.21 21.41
C GLY A 227 -25.64 7.42 20.12
N LYS A 228 -26.91 7.30 19.73
CA LYS A 228 -27.33 6.59 18.53
C LYS A 228 -27.73 7.56 17.45
N PHE A 229 -27.11 7.42 16.29
CA PHE A 229 -27.32 8.28 15.13
C PHE A 229 -27.72 7.46 13.91
N CYS A 230 -28.42 8.12 13.00
CA CYS A 230 -28.72 7.57 11.70
C CYS A 230 -28.36 8.59 10.63
N LEU A 231 -27.50 8.21 9.69
CA LEU A 231 -27.19 8.96 8.49
C LEU A 231 -28.08 8.44 7.36
N LYS A 232 -29.02 9.28 6.89
CA LYS A 232 -29.88 9.03 5.73
C LYS A 232 -29.73 10.17 4.72
N PRO A 233 -28.77 10.07 3.79
CA PRO A 233 -28.54 11.07 2.76
C PRO A 233 -29.67 11.12 1.73
#